data_AF-A0A9E5G7Y4-F1
#
_entry.id   AF-A0A9E5G7Y4-F1
#
_cell.length_a   1.000
_cell.length_b   1.000
_cell.length_c   1.000
_cell.angle_alpha   90.00
_cell.angle_beta   90.00
_cell.angle_gamma   90.00
#
_symmetry.space_group_name_H-M   'P 1'
#
loop_
_entity.id
_entity.type
_entity.pdbx_description
1 polymer ?
#
loop_
_entity_poly.entity_id
_entity_poly.type
_entity_poly.pdbx_seq_one_letter_code
_entity_poly.pdbx_strand_id
1 'polypeptide(L)'
;MEIERRWLVDGFPENEGWPLKKHAQVSQGYVCTAPVVRIRESKTENGASYVLCFKGKGTLAREEIETDISRETFEKLAAFIGKPLVTKDYKAYALPTGHALEVSCVDKGLPTEFFYAEVEFDSIAEAHAFVPPAYLGAEKTEDAGFSMSRYWNQTRK
;
A
#
# COMPACT_ATOMS: atom_id res chain seq x y z
N MET A 1 -5.35 -12.26 9.25
CA MET A 1 -6.01 -10.97 9.50
C MET A 1 -4.91 -9.93 9.48
N GLU A 2 -5.03 -8.95 8.59
CA GLU A 2 -4.11 -7.81 8.49
C GLU A 2 -4.63 -6.71 9.42
N ILE A 3 -3.73 -6.07 10.19
CA ILE A 3 -4.05 -4.94 11.08
C ILE A 3 -3.09 -3.81 10.74
N GLU A 4 -3.61 -2.68 10.25
CA GLU A 4 -2.81 -1.56 9.78
C GLU A 4 -3.42 -0.22 10.21
N ARG A 5 -2.56 0.77 10.45
CA ARG A 5 -2.97 2.18 10.51
C ARG A 5 -2.36 2.92 9.33
N ARG A 6 -3.06 3.94 8.84
CA ARG A 6 -2.67 4.69 7.64
C ARG A 6 -2.71 6.19 7.88
N TRP A 7 -1.74 6.91 7.31
CA TRP A 7 -1.63 8.37 7.40
C TRP A 7 -1.38 9.00 6.04
N LEU A 8 -1.91 10.20 5.84
CA LEU A 8 -1.44 11.09 4.78
C LEU A 8 -0.12 11.75 5.23
N VAL A 9 0.85 11.82 4.32
CA VAL A 9 2.16 12.43 4.58
C VAL A 9 2.58 13.30 3.39
N ASP A 10 3.55 14.18 3.57
CA ASP A 10 3.97 15.16 2.54
C ASP A 10 5.19 14.72 1.71
N GLY A 11 5.75 13.54 1.99
CA GLY A 11 6.97 13.06 1.32
C GLY A 11 7.50 11.77 1.92
N PHE A 12 8.78 11.47 1.69
CA PHE A 12 9.51 10.42 2.41
C PHE A 12 10.15 10.97 3.70
N PRO A 13 10.42 10.15 4.73
CA PRO A 13 10.96 10.58 6.02
C PRO A 13 12.48 10.82 5.98
N GLU A 14 12.97 11.66 5.06
CA GLU A 14 14.42 11.85 4.82
C GLU A 14 15.15 12.48 6.02
N ASN A 15 14.46 13.31 6.80
CA ASN A 15 15.02 14.01 7.97
C ASN A 15 14.98 13.18 9.26
N GLU A 16 14.31 12.03 9.27
CA GLU A 16 14.12 11.21 10.48
C GLU A 16 15.32 10.31 10.77
N GLY A 17 16.18 10.05 9.77
CA GLY A 17 17.34 9.17 9.90
C GLY A 17 17.01 7.69 10.11
N TRP A 18 15.75 7.28 9.85
CA TRP A 18 15.34 5.89 9.99
C TRP A 18 15.99 4.99 8.93
N PRO A 19 16.50 3.80 9.30
CA PRO A 19 17.12 2.90 8.33
C PRO A 19 16.15 2.42 7.26
N LEU A 20 16.49 2.63 6.00
CA LEU A 20 15.77 2.04 4.87
C LEU A 20 15.94 0.51 4.88
N LYS A 21 14.82 -0.21 4.85
CA LYS A 21 14.76 -1.66 4.84
C LYS A 21 14.44 -2.23 3.47
N LYS A 22 13.61 -1.53 2.70
CA LYS A 22 13.17 -1.99 1.38
C LYS A 22 12.86 -0.81 0.49
N HIS A 23 13.20 -0.95 -0.79
CA HIS A 23 12.78 -0.04 -1.85
C HIS A 23 12.21 -0.87 -3.00
N ALA A 24 11.04 -0.49 -3.50
CA ALA A 24 10.39 -1.17 -4.61
C ALA A 24 9.64 -0.20 -5.52
N GLN A 25 9.60 -0.52 -6.81
CA GLN A 25 8.61 0.03 -7.73
C GLN A 25 7.42 -0.92 -7.77
N VAL A 26 6.26 -0.44 -7.37
CA VAL A 26 5.04 -1.24 -7.27
C VAL A 26 4.06 -0.83 -8.37
N SER A 27 3.49 -1.80 -9.07
CA SER A 27 2.38 -1.60 -9.99
C SER A 27 1.18 -2.40 -9.53
N GLN A 28 -0.01 -1.80 -9.46
CA GLN A 28 -1.20 -2.52 -9.02
C GLN A 28 -2.44 -2.19 -9.86
N GLY A 29 -3.30 -3.19 -10.01
CA GLY A 29 -4.57 -3.08 -10.72
C GLY A 29 -5.68 -3.80 -9.96
N TYR A 30 -6.93 -3.38 -10.20
CA TYR A 30 -8.10 -3.96 -9.56
C TYR A 30 -8.94 -4.70 -10.59
N VAL A 31 -9.09 -6.02 -10.42
CA VAL A 31 -10.07 -6.83 -11.14
C VAL A 31 -11.47 -6.53 -10.61
N CYS A 32 -11.59 -6.31 -9.30
CA CYS A 32 -12.80 -5.87 -8.63
C CYS A 32 -12.46 -4.93 -7.46
N THR A 33 -13.31 -3.97 -7.15
CA THR A 33 -13.14 -3.03 -6.02
C THR A 33 -14.11 -3.28 -4.86
N ALA A 34 -15.12 -4.13 -5.04
CA ALA A 34 -16.03 -4.56 -3.97
C ALA A 34 -16.68 -5.94 -4.30
N PRO A 35 -16.19 -7.06 -3.70
CA PRO A 35 -15.01 -7.16 -2.84
C PRO A 35 -13.71 -6.82 -3.59
N VAL A 36 -12.66 -6.46 -2.86
CA VAL A 36 -11.40 -6.09 -3.51
C VAL A 36 -10.70 -7.34 -4.02
N VAL A 37 -10.41 -7.36 -5.32
CA VAL A 37 -9.52 -8.32 -5.98
C VAL A 37 -8.46 -7.53 -6.72
N ARG A 38 -7.23 -7.58 -6.22
CA ARG A 38 -6.11 -6.75 -6.68
C ARG A 38 -4.97 -7.62 -7.18
N ILE A 39 -4.39 -7.27 -8.33
CA ILE A 39 -3.08 -7.76 -8.76
C ILE A 39 -2.01 -6.73 -8.39
N ARG A 40 -0.85 -7.19 -7.92
CA ARG A 40 0.29 -6.34 -7.57
C ARG A 40 1.58 -6.95 -8.11
N GLU A 41 2.35 -6.15 -8.83
CA GLU A 41 3.75 -6.41 -9.14
C GLU A 41 4.60 -5.55 -8.18
N SER A 42 5.64 -6.14 -7.59
CA SER A 42 6.65 -5.43 -6.80
C SER A 42 8.03 -5.71 -7.37
N LYS A 43 8.69 -4.69 -7.91
CA LYS A 43 10.06 -4.77 -8.45
C LYS A 43 11.05 -4.19 -7.46
N THR A 44 12.03 -5.00 -7.07
CA THR A 44 13.18 -4.60 -6.22
C THR A 44 14.49 -4.84 -6.99
N GLU A 45 15.62 -4.48 -6.40
CA GLU A 45 16.95 -4.83 -6.94
C GLU A 45 17.16 -6.34 -7.12
N ASN A 46 16.48 -7.15 -6.30
CA ASN A 46 16.61 -8.61 -6.30
C ASN A 46 15.64 -9.32 -7.26
N GLY A 47 14.84 -8.57 -8.02
CA GLY A 47 13.87 -9.10 -8.97
C GLY A 47 12.43 -8.64 -8.70
N ALA A 48 11.49 -9.31 -9.36
CA ALA A 48 10.07 -8.97 -9.35
C ALA A 48 9.24 -10.09 -8.71
N SER A 49 8.26 -9.73 -7.89
CA SER A 49 7.23 -10.63 -7.39
C SER A 49 5.84 -10.17 -7.87
N TYR A 50 4.92 -11.13 -7.98
CA TYR A 50 3.57 -10.89 -8.47
C TYR A 50 2.57 -11.58 -7.55
N VAL A 51 1.59 -10.82 -7.05
CA VAL A 51 0.65 -11.26 -6.03
C VAL A 51 -0.77 -10.98 -6.49
N LEU A 52 -1.65 -11.96 -6.33
CA LEU A 52 -3.10 -11.79 -6.36
C LEU A 52 -3.61 -11.70 -4.93
N CYS A 53 -4.41 -10.69 -4.64
CA CYS A 53 -4.88 -10.38 -3.29
C CYS A 53 -6.42 -10.23 -3.28
N PHE A 54 -7.04 -10.86 -2.29
CA PHE A 54 -8.46 -10.73 -1.98
C PHE A 54 -8.59 -10.05 -0.61
N LYS A 55 -9.27 -8.91 -0.54
CA LYS A 55 -9.50 -8.20 0.73
C LYS A 55 -10.97 -8.24 1.13
N GLY A 56 -11.21 -8.69 2.36
CA GLY A 56 -12.49 -8.64 3.04
C GLY A 56 -12.90 -7.22 3.43
N LYS A 57 -14.04 -7.09 4.11
CA LYS A 57 -14.51 -5.80 4.66
C LYS A 57 -13.72 -5.45 5.92
N GLY A 58 -13.44 -4.17 6.14
CA GLY A 58 -12.76 -3.67 7.32
C GLY A 58 -11.89 -2.45 7.03
N THR A 59 -11.55 -1.71 8.07
CA THR A 59 -10.66 -0.55 8.05
C THR A 59 -9.36 -0.93 8.75
N LEU A 60 -9.29 -0.75 10.08
CA LEU A 60 -8.14 -1.08 10.93
C LEU A 60 -7.73 -2.56 10.83
N ALA A 61 -8.70 -3.46 10.82
CA ALA A 61 -8.47 -4.90 10.74
C ALA A 61 -9.34 -5.51 9.64
N ARG A 62 -8.75 -6.35 8.79
CA ARG A 62 -9.47 -7.04 7.70
C ARG A 62 -8.89 -8.42 7.40
N GLU A 63 -9.72 -9.27 6.83
CA GLU A 63 -9.25 -10.52 6.25
C GLU A 63 -8.59 -10.24 4.90
N GLU A 64 -7.41 -10.81 4.69
CA GLU A 64 -6.66 -10.71 3.45
C GLU A 64 -6.14 -12.09 3.08
N ILE A 65 -6.36 -12.48 1.83
CA ILE A 65 -5.81 -13.70 1.25
C ILE A 65 -4.91 -13.26 0.11
N GLU A 66 -3.62 -13.52 0.25
CA GLU A 66 -2.63 -13.30 -0.80
C GLU A 66 -2.18 -14.64 -1.39
N THR A 67 -1.89 -14.64 -2.69
CA THR A 67 -1.33 -15.79 -3.39
C THR A 67 -0.36 -15.31 -4.44
N ASP A 68 0.84 -15.89 -4.44
CA ASP A 68 1.83 -15.66 -5.48
C ASP A 68 1.31 -16.17 -6.82
N ILE A 69 1.47 -15.36 -7.85
CA ILE A 69 1.11 -15.72 -9.23
C ILE A 69 2.34 -15.63 -10.12
N SER A 70 2.31 -16.34 -11.25
CA SER A 70 3.35 -16.17 -12.26
C SER A 70 3.25 -14.79 -12.91
N ARG A 71 4.38 -14.31 -13.44
CA ARG A 71 4.43 -13.12 -14.30
C ARG A 71 3.41 -13.20 -15.45
N GLU A 72 3.31 -14.36 -16.10
CA GLU A 72 2.38 -14.57 -17.22
C GLU A 72 0.92 -14.38 -16.79
N THR A 73 0.53 -14.92 -15.63
CA THR A 73 -0.82 -14.71 -15.06
C THR A 73 -1.06 -13.24 -14.75
N PHE A 74 -0.08 -12.55 -14.17
CA PHE A 74 -0.17 -11.11 -13.92
C PHE A 74 -0.37 -10.31 -15.22
N GLU A 75 0.43 -10.58 -16.25
CA GLU A 75 0.34 -9.89 -17.55
C GLU A 75 -1.02 -10.13 -18.23
N LYS A 76 -1.54 -11.36 -18.19
CA LYS A 76 -2.88 -11.70 -18.69
C LYS A 76 -3.99 -10.96 -17.93
N LEU A 77 -3.92 -10.90 -16.60
CA LEU A 77 -4.89 -10.18 -15.77
C LEU A 77 -4.81 -8.67 -15.97
N ALA A 78 -3.60 -8.11 -16.09
CA ALA A 78 -3.40 -6.69 -16.40
C ALA A 78 -3.98 -6.33 -17.77
N ALA A 79 -3.75 -7.16 -18.78
CA ALA A 79 -4.36 -7.00 -20.10
C ALA A 79 -5.89 -7.10 -20.06
N PHE A 80 -6.43 -8.04 -19.27
CA PHE A 80 -7.87 -8.19 -19.05
C PHE A 80 -8.50 -6.96 -18.38
N ILE A 81 -7.83 -6.36 -17.39
CA ILE A 81 -8.26 -5.11 -16.75
C ILE A 81 -8.32 -3.96 -17.77
N GLY A 82 -7.38 -3.92 -18.73
CA GLY A 82 -7.41 -3.00 -19.86
C GLY A 82 -7.25 -1.51 -19.50
N LYS A 83 -6.77 -1.20 -18.30
CA LYS A 83 -6.59 0.16 -17.77
C LYS A 83 -5.15 0.36 -17.27
N PRO A 84 -4.60 1.58 -17.33
CA PRO A 84 -3.29 1.87 -16.74
C PRO A 84 -3.24 1.51 -15.25
N LEU A 85 -2.22 0.75 -14.86
CA LEU A 85 -2.01 0.38 -13.46
C LEU A 85 -1.65 1.60 -12.62
N VAL A 86 -1.98 1.56 -11.33
CA VAL A 86 -1.47 2.54 -10.35
C VAL A 86 -0.04 2.19 -10.04
N THR A 87 0.86 3.17 -10.11
CA THR A 87 2.27 2.97 -9.76
C THR A 87 2.57 3.55 -8.38
N LYS A 88 3.54 2.97 -7.68
CA LYS A 88 4.05 3.52 -6.42
C LYS A 88 5.56 3.39 -6.34
N ASP A 89 6.21 4.48 -5.93
CA ASP A 89 7.58 4.45 -5.39
C ASP A 89 7.45 4.12 -3.89
N TYR A 90 7.70 2.86 -3.54
CA TYR A 90 7.44 2.30 -2.21
C TYR A 90 8.76 2.15 -1.44
N LYS A 91 8.78 2.63 -0.19
CA LYS A 91 9.92 2.48 0.72
C LYS A 91 9.44 2.03 2.10
N ALA A 92 10.14 1.06 2.68
CA ALA A 92 9.92 0.64 4.07
C ALA A 92 11.11 1.05 4.95
N TYR A 93 10.83 1.63 6.11
CA TYR A 93 11.82 2.10 7.08
C TYR A 93 11.63 1.39 8.42
N ALA A 94 12.71 1.11 9.13
CA ALA A 94 12.60 0.60 10.50
C ALA A 94 12.41 1.75 11.49
N LEU A 95 11.29 1.71 12.22
CA LEU A 95 11.03 2.63 13.31
C LEU A 95 11.78 2.21 14.59
N PRO A 96 12.16 3.16 15.46
CA PRO A 96 12.73 2.85 16.77
C PRO A 96 11.84 1.97 17.65
N THR A 97 10.53 1.98 17.39
CA THR A 97 9.53 1.14 18.09
C THR A 97 9.58 -0.34 17.69
N GLY A 98 10.38 -0.73 16.70
CA GLY A 98 10.45 -2.10 16.17
C GLY A 98 9.56 -2.35 14.94
N HIS A 99 8.49 -1.57 14.77
CA HIS A 99 7.62 -1.61 13.59
C HIS A 99 8.34 -1.19 12.30
N ALA A 100 7.78 -1.61 11.16
CA ALA A 100 8.11 -1.07 9.85
C ALA A 100 7.15 0.06 9.47
N LEU A 101 7.70 1.17 8.99
CA LEU A 101 6.93 2.24 8.36
C LEU A 101 7.00 2.08 6.84
N GLU A 102 5.87 1.80 6.23
CA GLU A 102 5.73 1.71 4.79
C GLU A 102 5.28 3.06 4.23
N VAL A 103 6.01 3.64 3.28
CA VAL A 103 5.68 4.93 2.66
C VAL A 103 5.61 4.76 1.16
N SER A 104 4.51 5.22 0.56
CA SER A 104 4.28 5.15 -0.88
C SER A 104 4.09 6.54 -1.48
N CYS A 105 4.88 6.89 -2.49
CA CYS A 105 4.53 7.95 -3.43
C CYS A 105 3.70 7.33 -4.57
N VAL A 106 2.42 7.65 -4.62
CA VAL A 106 1.48 7.09 -5.61
C VAL A 106 1.52 7.94 -6.87
N ASP A 107 1.58 7.30 -8.04
CA ASP A 107 1.45 7.95 -9.35
C ASP A 107 2.37 9.16 -9.55
N LYS A 108 3.63 8.98 -9.15
CA LYS A 108 4.67 10.02 -9.21
C LYS A 108 4.72 10.73 -10.57
N GLY A 109 4.70 12.06 -10.55
CA GLY A 109 4.72 12.94 -11.71
C GLY A 109 3.35 13.20 -12.34
N LEU A 110 2.28 12.55 -11.86
CA LEU A 110 0.91 12.82 -12.35
C LEU A 110 0.23 13.89 -11.48
N PRO A 111 -0.80 14.59 -12.01
CA PRO A 111 -1.60 15.54 -11.21
C PRO A 111 -2.30 14.91 -10.00
N THR A 112 -2.38 13.58 -9.96
CA THR A 112 -2.96 12.79 -8.88
C THR A 112 -1.90 12.24 -7.92
N GLU A 113 -0.64 12.69 -8.02
CA GLU A 113 0.43 12.28 -7.10
C GLU A 113 0.06 12.59 -5.65
N PHE A 114 0.29 11.63 -4.76
CA PHE A 114 0.20 11.86 -3.32
C PHE A 114 1.05 10.85 -2.56
N PHE A 115 1.36 11.17 -1.30
CA PHE A 115 2.08 10.29 -0.41
C PHE A 115 1.18 9.81 0.72
N TYR A 116 1.35 8.56 1.10
CA TYR A 116 0.72 8.03 2.29
C TYR A 116 1.66 7.03 2.96
N ALA A 117 1.46 6.84 4.26
CA ALA A 117 2.23 5.88 5.05
C ALA A 117 1.33 4.88 5.77
N GLU A 118 1.83 3.68 5.98
CA GLU A 118 1.18 2.57 6.68
C GLU A 118 2.13 1.98 7.73
N VAL A 119 1.57 1.53 8.84
CA VAL A 119 2.25 0.70 9.84
C VAL A 119 1.35 -0.49 10.12
N GLU A 120 1.91 -1.70 9.98
CA GLU A 120 1.25 -2.96 10.31
C GLU A 120 1.55 -3.36 11.75
N PHE A 121 0.58 -4.05 12.38
CA PHE A 121 0.63 -4.46 13.79
C PHE A 121 0.24 -5.93 13.94
N ASP A 122 0.81 -6.60 14.95
CA ASP A 122 0.47 -7.99 15.25
C ASP A 122 -0.86 -8.12 16.01
N SER A 123 -1.33 -7.01 16.61
CA SER A 123 -2.60 -6.99 17.34
C SER A 123 -3.29 -5.63 17.31
N ILE A 124 -4.61 -5.64 17.54
CA ILE A 124 -5.42 -4.43 17.67
C ILE A 124 -4.98 -3.59 18.88
N ALA A 125 -4.60 -4.26 19.98
CA ALA A 125 -4.13 -3.60 21.19
C ALA A 125 -2.84 -2.81 20.94
N GLU A 126 -1.90 -3.39 20.19
CA GLU A 126 -0.66 -2.72 19.77
C GLU A 126 -0.95 -1.54 18.85
N ALA A 127 -1.83 -1.72 17.85
CA ALA A 127 -2.23 -0.64 16.95
C ALA A 127 -2.82 0.56 17.71
N HIS A 128 -3.64 0.32 18.74
CA HIS A 128 -4.20 1.37 19.59
C HIS A 128 -3.16 2.01 20.52
N ALA A 129 -2.18 1.25 21.00
CA ALA A 129 -1.11 1.76 21.85
C ALA A 129 -0.03 2.53 21.07
N PHE A 130 0.03 2.36 19.75
CA PHE A 130 1.04 3.00 18.91
C PHE A 130 0.90 4.53 18.92
N VAL A 131 1.99 5.20 19.31
CA VAL A 131 2.11 6.66 19.29
C VAL A 131 2.82 7.07 18.00
N PRO A 132 2.12 7.72 17.04
CA PRO A 132 2.72 8.08 15.77
C PRO A 132 3.81 9.15 15.95
N PRO A 133 4.98 9.03 15.29
CA PRO A 133 5.97 10.09 15.26
C PRO A 133 5.44 11.34 14.56
N ALA A 134 6.04 12.51 14.83
CA ALA A 134 5.61 13.81 14.30
C ALA A 134 5.58 13.89 12.76
N TYR A 135 6.38 13.04 12.09
CA TYR A 135 6.36 12.87 10.64
C TYR A 135 5.00 12.38 10.09
N LEU A 136 4.27 11.55 10.85
CA LEU A 136 2.97 11.05 10.43
C LEU A 136 1.92 12.16 10.59
N GLY A 137 1.34 12.57 9.46
CA GLY A 137 0.33 13.62 9.40
C GLY A 137 -1.05 13.13 9.82
N ALA A 138 -2.07 13.49 9.04
CA ALA A 138 -3.45 13.13 9.36
C ALA A 138 -3.68 11.61 9.24
N GLU A 139 -4.16 10.99 10.32
CA GLU A 139 -4.58 9.59 10.29
C GLU A 139 -5.84 9.40 9.45
N LYS A 140 -5.84 8.36 8.64
CA LYS A 140 -6.86 8.03 7.63
C LYS A 140 -7.31 6.57 7.67
N THR A 141 -6.95 5.84 8.73
CA THR A 141 -7.29 4.43 8.93
C THR A 141 -8.79 4.14 8.74
N GLU A 142 -9.65 4.96 9.34
CA GLU A 142 -11.12 4.82 9.28
C GLU A 142 -11.77 5.56 8.10
N ASP A 143 -11.00 6.32 7.32
CA ASP A 143 -11.50 7.09 6.20
C ASP A 143 -11.64 6.19 4.96
N ALA A 144 -12.83 5.64 4.74
CA ALA A 144 -13.13 4.86 3.53
C ALA A 144 -12.90 5.65 2.22
N GLY A 145 -12.87 6.98 2.31
CA GLY A 145 -12.46 7.91 1.26
C GLY A 145 -11.01 7.72 0.79
N PHE A 146 -10.16 7.21 1.68
CA PHE A 146 -8.71 7.13 1.54
C PHE A 146 -8.22 5.69 1.33
N SER A 147 -8.96 4.93 0.51
CA SER A 147 -8.56 3.58 0.09
C SER A 147 -8.03 3.59 -1.34
N MET A 148 -7.07 2.72 -1.63
CA MET A 148 -6.51 2.60 -2.98
C MET A 148 -7.51 2.08 -4.02
N SER A 149 -8.53 1.31 -3.60
CA SER A 149 -9.63 0.90 -4.48
C SER A 149 -10.54 2.08 -4.86
N ARG A 150 -10.80 2.99 -3.92
CA ARG A 150 -11.53 4.23 -4.21
C ARG A 150 -10.73 5.17 -5.08
N TYR A 151 -9.43 5.32 -4.81
CA TYR A 151 -8.51 6.07 -5.68
C TYR A 151 -8.53 5.52 -7.12
N TRP A 152 -8.46 4.19 -7.28
CA TRP A 152 -8.58 3.52 -8.58
C TRP A 152 -9.87 3.90 -9.30
N ASN A 153 -11.03 3.78 -8.64
CA ASN A 153 -12.32 4.10 -9.25
C ASN A 153 -12.44 5.58 -9.69
N GLN A 154 -11.77 6.49 -8.99
CA GLN A 154 -11.79 7.91 -9.32
C GLN A 154 -10.92 8.25 -10.51
N THR A 155 -9.79 7.57 -10.66
CA THR A 155 -8.72 7.95 -11.59
C THR A 155 -8.67 7.08 -12.84
N ARG A 156 -9.15 5.84 -12.79
CA ARG A 156 -9.10 4.85 -13.88
C ARG A 156 -10.52 4.54 -14.40
N LYS A 157 -11.24 5.59 -14.79
CA LYS A 157 -12.57 5.48 -15.40
C LYS A 157 -12.54 4.76 -16.75
#